data_AF-A0A2W2CTZ8-F1
#
_entry.id   AF-A0A2W2CTZ8-F1
#
_cell.length_a   1.000
_cell.length_b   1.000
_cell.length_c   1.000
_cell.angle_alpha   90.00
_cell.angle_beta   90.00
_cell.angle_gamma   90.00
#
_symmetry.space_group_name_H-M   'P 1'
#
loop_
_entity.id
_entity.type
_entity.pdbx_description
1 polymer ?
#
loop_
_entity_poly.entity_id
_entity_poly.type
_entity_poly.pdbx_seq_one_letter_code
_entity_poly.pdbx_strand_id
1 'polypeptide(L)'
;MLVAVTWVFQGPMALAMFLFGLAAGKSRLLEEPERWARLLPRVQWIGFGVGLPGAVLFALTAAGDGPWQLVGLAVTDLTSPLLGAAYVATLLRLVRRFPAAGRALAPAWRVAASNYIGQSVLACLVFTGYGLALAGTLSPLAVMGVALVIYTVLLWLSALWLRAHRYGPVEYLLRRLTTWS
;
A
#
# COMPACT_ATOMS: atom_id res chain seq x y z
N MET A 1 24.60 -2.52 6.40
CA MET A 1 24.69 -1.48 5.35
C MET A 1 23.38 -1.34 4.57
N LEU A 2 22.82 -2.42 4.00
CA LEU A 2 21.52 -2.40 3.29
C LEU A 2 20.36 -1.80 4.09
N VAL A 3 20.18 -2.23 5.35
CA VAL A 3 19.10 -1.73 6.21
C VAL A 3 19.15 -0.21 6.37
N ALA A 4 20.30 0.36 6.72
CA ALA A 4 20.47 1.80 6.90
C ALA A 4 20.15 2.59 5.61
N VAL A 5 20.55 2.07 4.45
CA VAL A 5 20.18 2.66 3.15
C VAL A 5 18.67 2.61 2.95
N THR A 6 18.01 1.48 3.23
CA THR A 6 16.55 1.38 3.10
C THR A 6 15.82 2.38 4.00
N TRP A 7 16.25 2.55 5.24
CA TRP A 7 15.63 3.50 6.17
C TRP A 7 15.84 4.97 5.77
N VAL A 8 17.04 5.33 5.29
CA VAL A 8 17.37 6.71 4.90
C VAL A 8 16.63 7.12 3.62
N PHE A 9 16.41 6.20 2.67
CA PHE A 9 15.71 6.52 1.43
C PHE A 9 14.19 6.34 1.55
N GLN A 10 13.71 5.24 2.15
CA GLN A 10 12.27 4.97 2.23
C GLN A 10 11.58 5.71 3.37
N GLY A 11 12.27 5.97 4.48
CA GLY A 11 11.70 6.68 5.64
C GLY A 11 11.16 8.07 5.28
N PRO A 12 11.98 8.95 4.65
CA PRO A 12 11.52 10.26 4.20
C PRO A 12 10.40 10.19 3.17
N MET A 13 10.45 9.23 2.24
CA MET A 13 9.39 9.05 1.24
C MET A 13 8.07 8.61 1.89
N ALA A 14 8.12 7.65 2.81
CA ALA A 14 6.96 7.22 3.58
C ALA A 14 6.37 8.37 4.38
N LEU A 15 7.22 9.14 5.08
CA LEU A 15 6.79 10.34 5.81
C LEU A 15 6.15 11.37 4.88
N ALA A 16 6.74 11.63 3.71
CA ALA A 16 6.18 12.55 2.71
C ALA A 16 4.80 12.08 2.23
N MET A 17 4.62 10.79 1.99
CA MET A 17 3.32 10.22 1.61
C MET A 17 2.29 10.29 2.75
N PHE A 18 2.71 10.07 4.00
CA PHE A 18 1.86 10.29 5.18
C PHE A 18 1.43 11.75 5.31
N LEU A 19 2.35 12.70 5.15
CA LEU A 19 2.08 14.13 5.18
C LEU A 19 1.17 14.56 4.01
N PHE A 20 1.38 14.00 2.82
CA PHE A 20 0.51 14.19 1.67
C PHE A 20 -0.92 13.70 1.97
N GLY A 21 -1.05 12.49 2.53
CA GLY A 21 -2.34 11.96 2.98
C GLY A 21 -3.01 12.83 4.05
N LEU A 22 -2.24 13.34 5.01
CA LEU A 22 -2.72 14.27 6.04
C LEU A 22 -3.19 15.60 5.43
N ALA A 23 -2.43 16.17 4.49
CA ALA A 23 -2.79 17.39 3.78
C ALA A 23 -4.06 17.20 2.93
N ALA A 24 -4.17 16.06 2.24
CA ALA A 24 -5.37 15.68 1.50
C ALA A 24 -6.60 15.52 2.43
N GLY A 25 -6.40 14.94 3.62
CA GLY A 25 -7.45 14.84 4.64
C GLY A 25 -7.87 16.21 5.20
N LYS A 26 -6.92 17.07 5.56
CA LYS A 26 -7.19 18.41 6.09
C LYS A 26 -7.84 19.34 5.06
N SER A 27 -7.50 19.19 3.79
CA SER A 27 -8.13 19.92 2.69
C SER A 27 -9.51 19.37 2.30
N ARG A 28 -10.00 18.34 3.02
CA ARG A 28 -11.27 17.66 2.74
C ARG A 28 -11.37 17.22 1.30
N LEU A 29 -10.24 16.86 0.70
CA LEU A 29 -10.14 16.58 -0.73
C LEU A 29 -11.17 15.52 -1.13
N LEU A 30 -11.36 14.49 -0.30
CA LEU A 30 -12.30 13.40 -0.55
C LEU A 30 -13.78 13.76 -0.30
N GLU A 31 -14.09 14.86 0.39
CA GLU A 31 -15.46 15.33 0.64
C GLU A 31 -16.05 16.04 -0.59
N GLU A 32 -15.21 16.60 -1.46
CA GLU A 32 -15.60 17.29 -2.70
C GLU A 32 -15.12 16.52 -3.96
N PRO A 33 -15.70 15.34 -4.26
CA PRO A 33 -15.20 14.45 -5.31
C PRO A 33 -15.28 15.03 -6.73
N GLU A 34 -16.05 16.07 -6.94
CA GLU A 34 -16.20 16.78 -8.22
C GLU A 34 -14.94 17.60 -8.56
N ARG A 35 -14.24 18.12 -7.54
CA ARG A 35 -13.07 18.98 -7.68
C ARG A 35 -11.89 18.27 -8.35
N TRP A 36 -11.71 16.97 -8.07
CA TRP A 36 -10.64 16.14 -8.64
C TRP A 36 -11.12 15.08 -9.63
N ALA A 37 -12.43 14.86 -9.78
CA ALA A 37 -12.97 13.88 -10.75
C ALA A 37 -12.43 14.11 -12.17
N ARG A 38 -12.24 15.38 -12.57
CA ARG A 38 -11.70 15.74 -13.89
C ARG A 38 -10.20 15.48 -14.03
N LEU A 39 -9.47 15.46 -12.91
CA LEU A 39 -8.02 15.23 -12.87
C LEU A 39 -7.70 13.72 -12.84
N LEU A 40 -8.60 12.91 -12.32
CA LEU A 40 -8.42 11.46 -12.18
C LEU A 40 -7.98 10.73 -13.46
N PRO A 41 -8.64 10.95 -14.63
CA PRO A 41 -8.20 10.31 -15.86
C PRO A 41 -6.79 10.74 -16.24
N ARG A 42 -6.43 12.01 -16.04
CA ARG A 42 -5.07 12.51 -16.33
C ARG A 42 -4.03 11.87 -15.40
N VAL A 43 -4.33 11.77 -14.11
CA VAL A 43 -3.47 11.10 -13.12
C VAL A 43 -3.27 9.64 -13.50
N GLN A 44 -4.33 8.93 -13.92
CA GLN A 44 -4.21 7.55 -14.38
C GLN A 44 -3.39 7.43 -15.66
N TRP A 45 -3.65 8.27 -16.67
CA TRP A 45 -2.91 8.23 -17.93
C TRP A 45 -1.42 8.52 -17.73
N ILE A 46 -1.08 9.56 -16.96
CA ILE A 46 0.32 9.88 -16.64
C ILE A 46 0.93 8.80 -15.75
N GLY A 47 0.23 8.39 -14.70
CA GLY A 47 0.77 7.44 -13.72
C GLY A 47 0.93 6.03 -14.28
N PHE A 48 0.02 5.54 -15.11
CA PHE A 48 0.22 4.28 -15.83
C PHE A 48 1.19 4.45 -17.00
N GLY A 49 1.11 5.56 -17.74
CA GLY A 49 1.96 5.82 -18.91
C GLY A 49 3.43 6.03 -18.58
N VAL A 50 3.77 6.52 -17.39
CA VAL A 50 5.16 6.71 -16.92
C VAL A 50 5.54 5.65 -15.89
N GLY A 51 4.64 5.36 -14.95
CA GLY A 51 4.90 4.43 -13.85
C GLY A 51 5.03 2.97 -14.27
N LEU A 52 4.18 2.48 -15.20
CA LEU A 52 4.31 1.09 -15.66
C LEU A 52 5.60 0.86 -16.46
N PRO A 53 5.99 1.72 -17.42
CA PRO A 53 7.28 1.56 -18.09
C PRO A 53 8.46 1.60 -17.14
N GLY A 54 8.43 2.46 -16.11
CA GLY A 54 9.47 2.49 -15.08
C GLY A 54 9.58 1.17 -14.31
N ALA A 55 8.45 0.61 -13.89
CA ALA A 55 8.41 -0.69 -13.22
C ALA A 55 8.85 -1.85 -14.13
N VAL A 56 8.47 -1.83 -15.41
CA VAL A 56 8.89 -2.83 -16.41
C VAL A 56 10.39 -2.74 -16.65
N LEU A 57 10.95 -1.54 -16.81
CA LEU A 57 12.39 -1.34 -16.96
C LEU A 57 13.16 -1.90 -15.76
N PHE A 58 12.68 -1.62 -14.54
CA PHE A 58 13.26 -2.22 -13.34
C PHE A 58 13.18 -3.74 -13.38
N ALA A 59 12.02 -4.33 -13.70
CA ALA A 59 11.89 -5.79 -13.77
C ALA A 59 12.84 -6.43 -14.81
N LEU A 60 13.07 -5.79 -15.95
CA LEU A 60 13.99 -6.26 -17.00
C LEU A 60 15.46 -6.14 -16.59
N THR A 61 15.81 -5.06 -15.89
CA THR A 61 17.20 -4.79 -15.46
C THR A 61 17.56 -5.49 -14.16
N ALA A 62 16.58 -5.89 -13.35
CA ALA A 62 16.79 -6.49 -12.02
C ALA A 62 17.48 -7.86 -12.07
N ALA A 63 17.36 -8.60 -13.18
CA ALA A 63 17.96 -9.92 -13.37
C ALA A 63 19.38 -9.88 -13.96
N GLY A 64 19.87 -8.71 -14.36
CA GLY A 64 21.21 -8.54 -14.95
C GLY A 64 22.24 -8.03 -13.95
N ASP A 65 23.50 -8.39 -14.19
CA ASP A 65 24.64 -7.82 -13.47
C ASP A 65 25.19 -6.60 -14.23
N GLY A 66 25.29 -5.43 -13.59
CA GLY A 66 25.92 -4.24 -14.17
C GLY A 66 25.26 -2.90 -13.83
N PRO A 67 25.73 -1.79 -14.45
CA PRO A 67 25.26 -0.43 -14.13
C PRO A 67 23.77 -0.21 -14.44
N TRP A 68 23.21 -1.02 -15.36
CA TRP A 68 21.80 -0.98 -15.72
C TRP A 68 20.86 -1.33 -14.55
N GLN A 69 21.32 -2.11 -13.57
CA GLN A 69 20.54 -2.42 -12.37
C GLN A 69 20.32 -1.15 -11.52
N LEU A 70 21.36 -0.32 -11.36
CA LEU A 70 21.28 0.95 -10.63
C LEU A 70 20.37 1.95 -11.35
N VAL A 71 20.42 1.98 -12.67
CA VAL A 71 19.53 2.81 -13.50
C VAL A 71 18.08 2.35 -13.32
N GLY A 72 17.82 1.04 -13.39
CA GLY A 72 16.49 0.47 -13.17
C GLY A 72 15.93 0.82 -11.79
N LEU A 73 16.76 0.69 -10.74
CA LEU A 73 16.40 1.08 -9.37
C LEU A 73 16.04 2.57 -9.26
N ALA A 74 16.89 3.46 -9.80
CA ALA A 74 16.63 4.90 -9.76
C ALA A 74 15.35 5.29 -10.51
N VAL A 75 15.10 4.67 -11.67
CA VAL A 75 13.89 4.91 -12.46
C VAL A 75 12.64 4.43 -11.72
N THR A 76 12.66 3.23 -11.14
CA THR A 76 11.48 2.76 -10.38
C THR A 76 11.22 3.60 -9.15
N ASP A 77 12.25 4.04 -8.41
CA ASP A 77 12.06 4.89 -7.24
C ASP A 77 11.41 6.23 -7.60
N LEU A 78 11.81 6.83 -8.73
CA LEU A 78 11.24 8.10 -9.20
C LEU A 78 9.82 7.95 -9.75
N THR A 79 9.53 6.82 -10.40
CA THR A 79 8.25 6.60 -11.11
C THR A 79 7.19 5.88 -10.26
N SER A 80 7.59 5.18 -9.20
CA SER A 80 6.68 4.46 -8.29
C SER A 80 5.61 5.34 -7.65
N PRO A 81 5.91 6.59 -7.20
CA PRO A 81 4.86 7.48 -6.69
C PRO A 81 3.77 7.79 -7.73
N LEU A 82 4.14 7.90 -9.01
CA LEU A 82 3.19 8.13 -10.11
C LEU A 82 2.30 6.90 -10.32
N LEU A 83 2.89 5.69 -10.28
CA LEU A 83 2.15 4.44 -10.36
C LEU A 83 1.20 4.26 -9.17
N GLY A 84 1.67 4.58 -7.95
CA GLY A 84 0.87 4.59 -6.74
C GLY A 84 -0.31 5.57 -6.83
N ALA A 85 -0.09 6.78 -7.35
CA ALA A 85 -1.16 7.75 -7.60
C ALA A 85 -2.18 7.23 -8.63
N ALA A 86 -1.74 6.53 -9.68
CA ALA A 86 -2.65 5.87 -10.62
C ALA A 86 -3.47 4.75 -9.97
N TYR A 87 -2.89 3.95 -9.08
CA TYR A 87 -3.63 2.95 -8.30
C TYR A 87 -4.67 3.59 -7.38
N VAL A 88 -4.32 4.66 -6.65
CA VAL A 88 -5.26 5.40 -5.81
C VAL A 88 -6.39 5.99 -6.64
N ALA A 89 -6.08 6.66 -7.76
CA ALA A 89 -7.07 7.22 -8.67
C ALA A 89 -8.02 6.14 -9.23
N THR A 90 -7.49 4.95 -9.55
CA THR A 90 -8.26 3.79 -10.00
C THR A 90 -9.19 3.28 -8.92
N LEU A 91 -8.68 3.13 -7.69
CA LEU A 91 -9.47 2.69 -6.54
C LEU A 91 -10.62 3.67 -6.26
N LEU A 92 -10.35 4.98 -6.28
CA LEU A 92 -11.37 6.01 -6.09
C LEU A 92 -12.47 5.94 -7.16
N ARG A 93 -12.11 5.73 -8.44
CA ARG A 93 -13.10 5.52 -9.52
C ARG A 93 -13.91 4.24 -9.31
N LEU A 94 -13.26 3.16 -8.91
CA LEU A 94 -13.90 1.86 -8.72
C LEU A 94 -14.90 1.89 -7.56
N VAL A 95 -14.51 2.46 -6.43
CA VAL A 95 -15.38 2.61 -5.25
C VAL A 95 -16.58 3.50 -5.56
N ARG A 96 -16.40 4.56 -6.36
CA ARG A 96 -17.51 5.41 -6.83
C ARG A 96 -18.45 4.67 -7.78
N ARG A 97 -17.90 3.85 -8.68
CA ARG A 97 -18.69 3.07 -9.63
C ARG A 97 -19.43 1.91 -8.95
N PHE A 98 -18.81 1.29 -7.96
CA PHE A 98 -19.29 0.11 -7.24
C PHE A 98 -19.29 0.37 -5.73
N PRO A 99 -20.27 1.12 -5.20
CA PRO A 99 -20.31 1.48 -3.79
C PRO A 99 -20.45 0.26 -2.86
N ALA A 100 -20.99 -0.86 -3.36
CA ALA A 100 -21.03 -2.12 -2.62
C ALA A 100 -19.63 -2.68 -2.35
N ALA A 101 -18.72 -2.61 -3.32
CA ALA A 101 -17.32 -3.03 -3.14
C ALA A 101 -16.61 -2.14 -2.12
N GLY A 102 -16.82 -0.82 -2.19
CA GLY A 102 -16.29 0.11 -1.18
C GLY A 102 -16.80 -0.21 0.24
N ARG A 103 -18.09 -0.52 0.38
CA ARG A 103 -18.67 -0.94 1.67
C ARG A 103 -18.11 -2.26 2.18
N ALA A 104 -17.88 -3.23 1.30
CA ALA A 104 -17.30 -4.52 1.66
C ALA A 104 -15.85 -4.40 2.15
N LEU A 105 -15.07 -3.47 1.59
CA LEU A 105 -13.66 -3.25 1.95
C LEU A 105 -13.48 -2.26 3.12
N ALA A 106 -14.51 -1.47 3.42
CA ALA A 106 -14.48 -0.46 4.47
C ALA A 106 -14.00 -0.98 5.85
N PRO A 107 -14.35 -2.20 6.30
CA PRO A 107 -13.82 -2.73 7.56
C PRO A 107 -12.29 -2.76 7.59
N ALA A 108 -11.64 -3.26 6.52
CA ALA A 108 -10.19 -3.36 6.49
C ALA A 108 -9.51 -1.98 6.46
N TRP A 109 -10.13 -1.00 5.79
CA TRP A 109 -9.58 0.36 5.69
C TRP A 109 -9.74 1.16 6.98
N ARG A 110 -10.78 0.90 7.77
CA ARG A 110 -11.00 1.54 9.07
C ARG A 110 -9.95 1.16 10.13
N VAL A 111 -9.33 0.00 9.96
CA VAL A 111 -8.26 -0.52 10.84
C VAL A 111 -6.98 -0.80 10.05
N ALA A 112 -6.64 0.11 9.14
CA ALA A 112 -5.53 -0.05 8.21
C ALA A 112 -4.17 -0.26 8.89
N ALA A 113 -3.92 0.39 10.03
CA ALA A 113 -2.65 0.23 10.76
C ALA A 113 -2.58 -1.15 11.43
N SER A 114 -3.67 -1.60 12.03
CA SER A 114 -3.77 -2.97 12.57
C SER A 114 -3.61 -4.02 11.47
N ASN A 115 -4.25 -3.82 10.32
CA ASN A 115 -4.12 -4.74 9.19
C ASN A 115 -2.72 -4.74 8.60
N TYR A 116 -2.05 -3.59 8.51
CA TYR A 116 -0.67 -3.54 8.04
C TYR A 116 0.28 -4.34 8.94
N ILE A 117 0.15 -4.20 10.26
CA ILE A 117 0.93 -4.99 11.22
C ILE A 117 0.54 -6.47 11.14
N GLY A 118 -0.76 -6.78 11.09
CA GLY A 118 -1.24 -8.16 10.94
C GLY A 118 -0.72 -8.83 9.66
N GLN A 119 -0.73 -8.12 8.53
CA GLN A 119 -0.16 -8.59 7.27
C GLN A 119 1.33 -8.85 7.41
N SER A 120 2.07 -7.95 8.05
CA SER A 120 3.52 -8.11 8.26
C SER A 120 3.82 -9.34 9.13
N VAL A 121 3.08 -9.52 10.24
CA VAL A 121 3.23 -10.69 11.11
C VAL A 121 2.92 -11.97 10.37
N LEU A 122 1.79 -12.04 9.65
CA LEU A 122 1.40 -13.21 8.89
C LEU A 122 2.38 -13.51 7.74
N ALA A 123 2.85 -12.49 7.02
CA ALA A 123 3.85 -12.64 5.98
C ALA A 123 5.19 -13.14 6.56
N CYS A 124 5.61 -12.64 7.72
CA CYS A 124 6.79 -13.15 8.42
C CYS A 124 6.62 -14.64 8.77
N LEU A 125 5.49 -15.03 9.36
CA LEU A 125 5.24 -16.43 9.70
C LEU A 125 5.20 -17.34 8.46
N VAL A 126 4.71 -16.87 7.32
CA VAL A 126 4.65 -17.67 6.10
C VAL A 126 6.03 -17.77 5.42
N PHE A 127 6.70 -16.65 5.20
CA PHE A 127 7.85 -16.60 4.30
C PHE A 127 9.19 -16.73 5.02
N THR A 128 9.29 -16.36 6.29
CA THR A 128 10.58 -16.36 6.99
C THR A 128 10.79 -17.65 7.80
N GLY A 129 12.02 -17.86 8.26
CA GLY A 129 12.40 -19.00 9.11
C GLY A 129 11.71 -19.05 10.48
N TYR A 130 10.96 -18.00 10.86
CA TYR A 130 10.13 -18.01 12.07
C TYR A 130 8.89 -18.90 11.95
N GLY A 131 8.47 -19.30 10.74
CA GLY A 131 7.33 -20.19 10.55
C GLY A 131 7.53 -21.17 9.40
N LEU A 132 6.78 -21.02 8.31
CA LEU A 132 6.75 -22.00 7.21
C LEU A 132 7.96 -21.93 6.28
N ALA A 133 8.81 -20.89 6.41
CA ALA A 133 10.04 -20.72 5.63
C ALA A 133 9.85 -20.80 4.10
N LEU A 134 8.72 -20.32 3.58
CA LEU A 134 8.38 -20.43 2.16
C LEU A 134 9.06 -19.40 1.24
N ALA A 135 9.91 -18.51 1.76
CA ALA A 135 10.65 -17.55 0.94
C ALA A 135 11.48 -18.26 -0.14
N GLY A 136 11.36 -17.80 -1.39
CA GLY A 136 12.09 -18.35 -2.53
C GLY A 136 11.60 -19.72 -3.03
N THR A 137 10.66 -20.37 -2.32
CA THR A 137 10.13 -21.69 -2.72
C THR A 137 8.89 -21.60 -3.61
N LEU A 138 8.10 -20.54 -3.43
CA LEU A 138 6.84 -20.33 -4.16
C LEU A 138 7.07 -19.53 -5.44
N SER A 139 6.34 -19.88 -6.51
CA SER A 139 6.28 -19.06 -7.71
C SER A 139 5.66 -17.68 -7.41
N PRO A 140 5.98 -16.63 -8.18
CA PRO A 140 5.40 -15.30 -7.97
C PRO A 140 3.86 -15.31 -7.94
N LEU A 141 3.22 -16.15 -8.76
CA LEU A 141 1.76 -16.31 -8.76
C LEU A 141 1.24 -16.93 -7.46
N ALA A 142 1.95 -17.95 -6.93
CA ALA A 142 1.60 -18.56 -5.65
C ALA A 142 1.75 -17.57 -4.49
N VAL A 143 2.79 -16.71 -4.51
CA VAL A 143 2.96 -15.62 -3.53
C VAL A 143 1.77 -14.67 -3.56
N MET A 144 1.26 -14.31 -4.75
CA MET A 144 0.04 -13.50 -4.88
C MET A 144 -1.21 -14.19 -4.31
N GLY A 145 -1.34 -15.50 -4.51
CA GLY A 145 -2.40 -16.30 -3.88
C GLY A 145 -2.34 -16.25 -2.36
N VAL A 146 -1.15 -16.41 -1.78
CA VAL A 146 -0.95 -16.31 -0.33
C VAL A 146 -1.27 -14.91 0.19
N ALA A 147 -0.83 -13.85 -0.51
CA ALA A 147 -1.15 -12.47 -0.15
C ALA A 147 -2.67 -12.22 -0.16
N LEU A 148 -3.39 -12.76 -1.14
CA LEU A 148 -4.85 -12.67 -1.22
C LEU A 148 -5.53 -13.40 -0.04
N VAL A 149 -5.04 -14.58 0.33
CA VAL A 149 -5.54 -15.32 1.51
C VAL A 149 -5.32 -14.50 2.79
N ILE A 150 -4.11 -13.98 3.00
CA ILE A 150 -3.81 -13.13 4.17
C ILE A 150 -4.75 -11.92 4.21
N TYR A 151 -4.91 -11.23 3.07
CA TYR A 151 -5.77 -10.06 2.98
C TYR A 151 -7.24 -10.38 3.27
N THR A 152 -7.78 -11.45 2.71
CA THR A 152 -9.18 -11.86 2.90
C THR A 152 -9.46 -12.28 4.34
N VAL A 153 -8.53 -13.02 4.98
CA VAL A 153 -8.62 -13.37 6.40
C VAL A 153 -8.64 -12.11 7.26
N LEU A 154 -7.71 -11.17 7.03
CA LEU A 154 -7.65 -9.93 7.80
C LEU A 154 -8.86 -9.02 7.55
N LEU A 155 -9.39 -8.97 6.33
CA LEU A 155 -10.61 -8.25 6.01
C LEU A 155 -11.80 -8.82 6.80
N TRP A 156 -11.94 -10.14 6.84
CA TRP A 156 -12.99 -10.82 7.59
C TRP A 156 -12.83 -10.59 9.11
N LEU A 157 -11.61 -10.76 9.64
CA LEU A 157 -11.31 -10.49 11.05
C LEU A 157 -11.57 -9.03 11.42
N SER A 158 -11.23 -8.08 10.54
CA SER A 158 -11.53 -6.66 10.72
C SER A 158 -13.03 -6.40 10.78
N ALA A 159 -13.80 -7.04 9.90
CA ALA A 159 -15.25 -6.92 9.89
C ALA A 159 -15.88 -7.47 11.18
N LEU A 160 -15.39 -8.61 11.68
CA LEU A 160 -15.84 -9.17 12.96
C LEU A 160 -15.45 -8.29 14.14
N TRP A 161 -14.19 -7.84 14.18
CA TRP A 161 -13.67 -7.00 15.25
C TRP A 161 -14.47 -5.70 15.39
N LEU A 162 -14.79 -5.06 14.25
CA LEU A 162 -15.53 -3.81 14.21
C LEU A 162 -17.01 -3.92 14.60
N ARG A 163 -17.54 -5.14 14.79
CA ARG A 163 -18.87 -5.35 15.38
C ARG A 163 -18.86 -5.09 16.89
N ALA A 164 -17.74 -5.38 17.56
CA ALA A 164 -17.60 -5.23 19.01
C ALA A 164 -16.77 -3.98 19.40
N HIS A 165 -15.83 -3.55 18.55
CA HIS A 165 -14.89 -2.48 18.84
C HIS A 165 -14.94 -1.36 17.79
N ARG A 166 -14.76 -0.11 18.22
CA ARG A 166 -14.80 1.06 17.30
C ARG A 166 -13.51 1.24 16.48
N TYR A 167 -12.38 0.78 17.03
CA TYR A 167 -11.03 0.94 16.50
C TYR A 167 -10.28 -0.40 16.54
N GLY A 168 -9.27 -0.55 15.68
CA GLY A 168 -8.35 -1.68 15.75
C GLY A 168 -7.39 -1.55 16.93
N PRO A 169 -6.74 -2.65 17.36
CA PRO A 169 -5.82 -2.64 18.50
C PRO A 169 -4.70 -1.59 18.38
N VAL A 170 -4.10 -1.47 17.19
CA VAL A 170 -2.99 -0.56 16.92
C VAL A 170 -3.49 0.88 16.90
N GLU A 171 -4.61 1.13 16.24
CA GLU A 171 -5.24 2.46 16.20
C GLU A 171 -5.62 2.94 17.60
N TYR A 172 -6.09 2.03 18.46
CA TYR A 172 -6.41 2.34 19.84
C TYR A 172 -5.18 2.73 20.65
N LEU A 173 -4.08 1.97 20.51
CA LEU A 173 -2.81 2.28 21.16
C LEU A 173 -2.27 3.65 20.69
N LEU A 174 -2.28 3.90 19.38
CA LEU A 174 -1.86 5.18 18.80
C LEU A 174 -2.69 6.35 19.30
N ARG A 175 -4.02 6.19 19.41
CA ARG A 175 -4.90 7.22 19.97
C ARG A 175 -4.55 7.50 21.43
N ARG A 176 -4.38 6.46 22.24
CA ARG A 176 -3.96 6.65 23.64
C ARG A 176 -2.64 7.41 23.74
N LEU A 177 -1.65 7.11 22.91
CA LEU A 177 -0.36 7.81 22.96
C LEU A 177 -0.43 9.26 22.46
N THR A 178 -1.32 9.57 21.51
CA THR A 178 -1.40 10.90 20.88
C THR A 178 -2.38 11.85 21.55
N THR A 179 -3.42 11.34 22.21
CA THR A 179 -4.39 12.17 22.96
C THR A 179 -4.08 12.24 24.45
N TRP A 180 -3.02 11.58 24.91
CA TRP A 180 -2.44 11.84 26.23
C TRP A 180 -1.58 13.11 26.16
N SER A 181 -2.25 14.26 26.09
CA SER A 181 -1.70 15.59 26.32
C SER A 181 -2.77 16.49 26.91
#